data_AF-A0A952ZH41-F1
#
_entry.id   AF-A0A952ZH41-F1
#
_cell.length_a   1.000
_cell.length_b   1.000
_cell.length_c   1.000
_cell.angle_alpha   90.00
_cell.angle_beta   90.00
_cell.angle_gamma   90.00
#
_symmetry.space_group_name_H-M   'P 1'
#
loop_
_entity.id
_entity.type
_entity.pdbx_description
1 polymer ?
#
loop_
_entity_poly.entity_id
_entity_poly.type
_entity_poly.pdbx_seq_one_letter_code
_entity_poly.pdbx_strand_id
1 'polypeptide(L)'
;MDTLAPAIHRLIAQNTLRDAGLAVRAAIPAGCSNLLAEVSAWLGQLTQVDMQKRTEEVSAGDYTKVRSRLAYRLLDLVSAVEAAGNLAAAP
;
A
#
# COMPACT_ATOMS: atom_id res chain seq x y z
N MET A 1 15.31 15.22 -0.89
CA MET A 1 14.29 14.28 -0.38
C MET A 1 14.14 13.21 -1.43
N ASP A 2 14.58 11.98 -1.16
CA ASP A 2 14.20 10.84 -1.99
C ASP A 2 12.68 10.67 -1.84
N THR A 3 11.94 10.80 -2.94
CA THR A 3 10.48 10.68 -2.91
C THR A 3 10.09 9.23 -2.65
N LEU A 4 9.00 9.02 -1.92
CA LEU A 4 8.52 7.69 -1.56
C LEU A 4 7.97 6.99 -2.82
N ALA A 5 7.31 7.73 -3.70
CA ALA A 5 6.62 7.19 -4.87
C ALA A 5 7.48 6.33 -5.81
N PRO A 6 8.70 6.75 -6.25
CA PRO A 6 9.54 5.90 -7.12
C PRO A 6 9.95 4.56 -6.51
N ALA A 7 10.22 4.52 -5.20
CA ALA A 7 10.56 3.28 -4.50
C ALA A 7 9.37 2.33 -4.47
N ILE A 8 8.17 2.84 -4.18
CA ILE A 8 6.93 2.06 -4.16
C ILE A 8 6.56 1.56 -5.56
N HIS A 9 6.71 2.39 -6.60
CA HIS A 9 6.50 1.96 -7.99
C HIS A 9 7.39 0.77 -8.36
N ARG A 10 8.65 0.78 -7.95
CA ARG A 10 9.59 -0.32 -8.20
C ARG A 10 9.12 -1.61 -7.51
N LEU A 11 8.66 -1.55 -6.27
CA LEU A 11 8.16 -2.71 -5.53
C LEU A 11 6.88 -3.29 -6.15
N ILE A 12 5.95 -2.43 -6.58
CA ILE A 12 4.73 -2.86 -7.28
C ILE A 12 5.10 -3.58 -8.59
N ALA A 13 6.03 -3.03 -9.37
CA ALA A 13 6.51 -3.65 -10.62
C ALA A 13 7.19 -5.01 -10.40
N GLN A 14 7.82 -5.21 -9.23
CA GLN A 14 8.41 -6.49 -8.80
C GLN A 14 7.36 -7.45 -8.20
N ASN A 15 6.08 -7.08 -8.21
CA ASN A 15 4.96 -7.85 -7.64
C ASN A 15 5.07 -8.07 -6.11
N THR A 16 5.83 -7.23 -5.41
CA THR A 16 6.03 -7.27 -3.95
C THR A 16 5.12 -6.28 -3.23
N LEU A 17 3.79 -6.39 -3.46
CA LEU A 17 2.79 -5.48 -2.86
C LEU A 17 2.88 -5.41 -1.33
N ARG A 18 3.17 -6.54 -0.66
CA ARG A 18 3.31 -6.56 0.81
C ARG A 18 4.45 -5.65 1.27
N ASP A 19 5.60 -5.75 0.64
CA ASP A 19 6.78 -4.96 0.98
C ASP A 19 6.54 -3.48 0.67
N ALA A 20 5.87 -3.20 -0.44
CA ALA A 20 5.43 -1.85 -0.79
C ALA A 20 4.53 -1.25 0.31
N GLY A 21 3.52 -1.98 0.78
CA GLY A 21 2.66 -1.52 1.88
C GLY A 21 3.39 -1.32 3.21
N LEU A 22 4.37 -2.18 3.53
CA LEU A 22 5.19 -2.03 4.72
C LEU A 22 6.09 -0.78 4.64
N ALA A 23 6.66 -0.50 3.48
CA ALA A 23 7.44 0.71 3.24
C ALA A 23 6.57 1.97 3.36
N VAL A 24 5.35 1.97 2.82
CA VAL A 24 4.40 3.08 3.00
C VAL A 24 4.08 3.28 4.47
N ARG A 25 3.79 2.20 5.21
CA ARG A 25 3.50 2.26 6.65
C ARG A 25 4.64 2.89 7.45
N ALA A 26 5.89 2.55 7.12
CA ALA A 26 7.07 3.08 7.80
C ALA A 26 7.32 4.56 7.49
N ALA A 27 6.83 5.07 6.36
CA ALA A 27 6.97 6.46 5.95
C ALA A 27 5.87 7.38 6.51
N ILE A 28 4.87 6.84 7.22
CA ILE A 28 3.77 7.63 7.79
C ILE A 28 4.30 8.53 8.91
N PRO A 29 4.06 9.86 8.84
CA PRO A 29 4.45 10.77 9.92
C PRO A 29 3.77 10.43 11.25
N ALA A 30 4.46 10.73 12.36
CA ALA A 30 3.87 10.60 13.69
C ALA A 30 2.60 11.48 13.80
N GLY A 31 1.56 10.96 14.47
CA GLY A 31 0.28 11.66 14.63
C GLY A 31 -0.72 11.45 13.49
N CYS A 32 -0.33 10.85 12.37
CA CYS A 32 -1.24 10.49 11.27
C CYS A 32 -1.93 9.12 11.51
N SER A 33 -2.69 9.00 12.61
CA SER A 33 -3.35 7.74 13.01
C SER A 33 -4.34 7.19 11.97
N ASN A 34 -5.03 8.08 11.25
CA ASN A 34 -5.96 7.69 10.18
C ASN A 34 -5.23 7.00 9.02
N LEU A 35 -4.12 7.58 8.54
CA LEU A 35 -3.30 6.97 7.48
C LEU A 35 -2.73 5.62 7.93
N LEU A 36 -2.30 5.53 9.18
CA LEU A 36 -1.82 4.27 9.75
C LEU A 36 -2.90 3.19 9.75
N ALA A 37 -4.13 3.54 10.12
CA ALA A 37 -5.28 2.64 10.09
C ALA A 37 -5.64 2.22 8.66
N GLU A 38 -5.63 3.15 7.71
CA GLU A 38 -5.92 2.85 6.29
C GLU A 38 -4.90 1.91 5.65
N VAL A 39 -3.60 2.15 5.88
CA VAL A 39 -2.54 1.27 5.39
C VAL A 39 -2.60 -0.10 6.07
N SER A 40 -2.93 -0.15 7.37
CA SER A 40 -3.10 -1.41 8.09
C SER A 40 -4.30 -2.22 7.58
N ALA A 41 -5.42 -1.55 7.29
CA ALA A 41 -6.59 -2.17 6.68
C ALA A 41 -6.27 -2.70 5.27
N TRP A 42 -5.52 -1.94 4.48
CA TRP A 42 -5.04 -2.36 3.17
C TRP A 42 -4.15 -3.62 3.25
N LEU A 43 -3.21 -3.69 4.20
CA LEU A 43 -2.38 -4.87 4.44
C LEU A 43 -3.21 -6.09 4.85
N GLY A 44 -4.28 -5.88 5.62
CA GLY A 44 -5.26 -6.91 5.96
C GLY A 44 -5.99 -7.45 4.74
N GLN A 45 -6.48 -6.57 3.86
CA GLN A 45 -7.14 -6.95 2.60
C GLN A 45 -6.20 -7.75 1.68
N LEU A 46 -4.95 -7.30 1.53
CA LEU A 46 -3.96 -8.05 0.75
C LEU A 46 -3.72 -9.45 1.31
N THR A 47 -3.58 -9.57 2.64
CA THR A 47 -3.39 -10.86 3.30
C THR A 47 -4.59 -11.78 3.10
N GLN A 48 -5.80 -11.25 3.18
CA GLN A 48 -7.02 -12.02 2.92
C GLN A 48 -7.08 -12.52 1.47
N VAL A 49 -6.78 -11.67 0.49
CA VAL A 49 -6.81 -12.02 -0.93
C VAL A 49 -5.74 -13.07 -1.27
N ASP A 50 -4.53 -12.91 -0.72
CA ASP A 50 -3.46 -13.90 -0.88
C ASP A 50 -3.84 -15.24 -0.23
N MET A 51 -4.56 -15.23 0.90
CA MET A 51 -5.07 -16.44 1.54
C MET A 51 -6.17 -17.13 0.72
N GLN A 52 -7.16 -16.37 0.24
CA GLN A 52 -8.23 -16.87 -0.64
C GLN A 52 -7.68 -17.49 -1.92
N LYS A 53 -6.59 -16.93 -2.48
CA LYS A 53 -5.94 -17.52 -3.64
C LYS A 53 -5.28 -18.86 -3.34
N ARG A 54 -4.70 -19.02 -2.14
CA ARG A 54 -4.07 -20.27 -1.67
C ARG A 54 -5.09 -21.37 -1.38
N THR A 55 -6.29 -21.01 -0.92
CA THR A 55 -7.39 -21.95 -0.68
C THR A 55 -8.23 -22.23 -1.93
N GLU A 56 -7.80 -21.74 -3.10
CA GLU A 56 -8.50 -21.86 -4.39
C GLU A 56 -9.93 -21.28 -4.40
N GLU A 57 -10.28 -20.47 -3.41
CA GLU A 57 -11.59 -19.78 -3.30
C GLU A 57 -11.78 -18.70 -4.39
N VAL A 58 -10.70 -18.28 -5.06
CA VAL A 58 -10.72 -17.21 -6.06
C VAL A 58 -9.98 -17.64 -7.33
N SER A 59 -10.62 -17.39 -8.48
CA SER A 59 -10.06 -17.64 -9.80
C SER A 59 -8.76 -16.84 -10.02
N ALA A 60 -7.85 -17.33 -10.87
CA ALA A 60 -6.61 -16.59 -11.17
C ALA A 60 -6.88 -15.20 -11.78
N GLY A 61 -7.94 -15.09 -12.60
CA GLY A 61 -8.35 -13.82 -13.20
C GLY A 61 -8.89 -12.82 -12.17
N ASP A 62 -9.73 -13.27 -11.24
CA ASP A 62 -10.29 -12.39 -10.21
C ASP A 62 -9.25 -11.99 -9.16
N TYR A 63 -8.35 -12.90 -8.80
CA TYR A 63 -7.20 -12.60 -7.95
C TYR A 63 -6.33 -11.48 -8.54
N THR A 64 -6.05 -11.57 -9.84
CA THR A 64 -5.26 -10.55 -10.55
C THR A 64 -5.97 -9.20 -10.52
N LYS A 65 -7.28 -9.17 -10.83
CA LYS A 65 -8.09 -7.93 -10.77
C LYS A 65 -8.12 -7.32 -9.37
N VAL A 66 -8.24 -8.13 -8.32
CA VAL A 66 -8.24 -7.63 -6.94
C VAL A 66 -6.85 -7.10 -6.57
N ARG A 67 -5.77 -7.79 -6.93
CA ARG A 67 -4.40 -7.29 -6.70
C ARG A 67 -4.10 -6.00 -7.44
N SER A 68 -4.54 -5.85 -8.69
CA SER A 68 -4.40 -4.58 -9.43
C SER A 68 -5.14 -3.45 -8.71
N ARG A 69 -6.36 -3.69 -8.21
CA ARG A 69 -7.10 -2.70 -7.41
C ARG A 69 -6.38 -2.33 -6.12
N LEU A 70 -5.81 -3.32 -5.42
CA LEU A 70 -5.01 -3.06 -4.23
C LEU A 70 -3.74 -2.26 -4.58
N ALA A 71 -3.10 -2.52 -5.71
CA ALA A 71 -1.94 -1.74 -6.17
C ALA A 71 -2.31 -0.27 -6.41
N TYR A 72 -3.42 0.01 -7.11
CA TYR A 72 -3.91 1.39 -7.31
C TYR A 72 -4.20 2.08 -5.98
N ARG A 73 -4.91 1.41 -5.07
CA ARG A 73 -5.20 1.96 -3.75
C ARG A 73 -3.94 2.26 -2.93
N LEU A 74 -2.88 1.46 -3.11
CA LEU A 74 -1.60 1.73 -2.47
C LEU A 74 -0.96 3.03 -3.00
N LEU A 75 -1.08 3.31 -4.30
CA LEU A 75 -0.60 4.56 -4.89
C LEU A 75 -1.33 5.77 -4.32
N ASP A 76 -2.65 5.67 -4.13
CA ASP A 76 -3.43 6.75 -3.49
C ASP A 76 -2.94 7.01 -2.05
N LEU A 77 -2.65 5.94 -1.30
CA LEU A 77 -2.09 6.03 0.05
C LEU A 77 -0.68 6.65 0.06
N VAL A 78 0.16 6.37 -0.95
CA VAL A 78 1.46 7.02 -1.11
C VAL A 78 1.30 8.52 -1.27
N SER A 79 0.42 8.97 -2.16
CA SER A 79 0.17 10.40 -2.36
C SER A 79 -0.33 11.08 -1.08
N ALA A 80 -1.19 10.40 -0.30
CA ALA A 80 -1.67 10.91 0.98
C ALA A 80 -0.55 11.02 2.03
N VAL A 81 0.36 10.04 2.09
CA VAL A 81 1.53 10.06 2.98
C VAL A 81 2.51 11.16 2.60
N GLU A 82 2.82 11.33 1.32
CA GLU A 82 3.70 12.42 0.85
C GLU A 82 3.09 13.80 1.15
N ALA A 83 1.77 13.97 0.96
CA ALA A 83 1.07 15.20 1.31
C ALA A 83 1.12 15.48 2.82
N ALA A 84 0.87 14.47 3.66
CA ALA A 84 0.96 14.60 5.11
C ALA A 84 2.39 14.91 5.59
N GLY A 85 3.40 14.30 4.98
CA GLY A 85 4.81 14.56 5.26
C GLY A 85 5.21 16.00 4.92
N ASN A 86 4.73 16.53 3.79
CA ASN A 86 4.96 17.92 3.39
C ASN A 86 4.31 18.92 4.35
N LEU A 87 3.11 18.62 4.84
CA LEU A 87 2.43 19.46 5.84
C LEU A 87 3.14 19.43 7.20
N ALA A 88 3.61 18.27 7.64
CA ALA A 88 4.35 18.13 8.90
C ALA A 88 5.75 18.78 8.87
N ALA A 89 6.31 18.97 7.68
CA ALA A 89 7.60 19.64 7.48
C ALA A 89 7.49 21.16 7.32
N ALA A 90 6.28 21.72 7.25
CA ALA A 90 6.06 23.17 7.20
C ALA A 90 6.33 23.79 8.59
N PRO A 91 7.11 24.88 8.68
CA PRO A 91 7.49 25.53 9.95
C PRO A 91 6.32 26.23 10.66
#